data_AF-A0A3Q0EUA3-F1
#
_entry.id   AF-A0A3Q0EUA3-F1
#
_cell.length_a   1.000
_cell.length_b   1.000
_cell.length_c   1.000
_cell.angle_alpha   90.00
_cell.angle_beta   90.00
_cell.angle_gamma   90.00
#
_symmetry.space_group_name_H-M   'P 1'
#
loop_
_entity.id
_entity.type
_entity.pdbx_description
1 polymer ?
#
loop_
_entity_poly.entity_id
_entity_poly.type
_entity_poly.pdbx_seq_one_letter_code
_entity_poly.pdbx_strand_id
1 'polypeptide(L)'
;MGEIIWNSLLAHWNSVEFRKKSAQAQKNRASEKGGALHNAGSITIHEHAIRMAQALGRAVHVDEVFAQTHVRKGTNEFVDERSRKTHVNSSPRISNPHDYVIVYWP
;
A
#
# COMPACT_ATOMS: atom_id res chain seq x y z
N MET A 1 29.82 29.99 0.61
CA MET A 1 29.53 28.59 0.21
C MET A 1 28.02 28.32 0.14
N GLY A 2 27.24 28.63 1.18
CA GLY A 2 25.80 28.30 1.24
C GLY A 2 24.92 28.94 0.16
N GLU A 3 25.16 30.20 -0.21
CA GLU A 3 24.38 30.87 -1.28
C GLU A 3 24.58 30.23 -2.65
N ILE A 4 25.78 29.76 -2.95
CA ILE A 4 26.07 29.10 -4.25
C ILE A 4 25.29 27.79 -4.35
N ILE A 5 25.27 27.00 -3.27
CA ILE A 5 24.50 25.76 -3.20
C ILE A 5 23.00 26.03 -3.28
N TRP A 6 22.51 27.05 -2.57
CA TRP A 6 21.10 27.46 -2.61
C TRP A 6 20.66 27.88 -4.00
N ASN A 7 21.43 28.73 -4.68
CA ASN A 7 21.12 29.19 -6.03
C ASN A 7 21.17 28.04 -7.05
N SER A 8 22.10 27.09 -6.88
CA SER A 8 22.17 25.89 -7.71
C SER A 8 20.94 24.99 -7.54
N LEU A 9 20.47 24.78 -6.31
CA LEU A 9 19.25 24.01 -6.05
C LEU A 9 18.01 24.71 -6.60
N LEU A 10 17.91 26.03 -6.40
CA LEU A 10 16.81 26.83 -6.91
C LEU A 10 16.75 26.79 -8.45
N ALA A 11 17.90 26.89 -9.13
CA ALA A 11 17.97 26.76 -10.59
C ALA A 11 17.53 25.36 -11.05
N HIS A 12 17.96 24.30 -10.37
CA HIS A 12 17.55 22.93 -10.68
C HIS A 12 16.04 22.73 -10.48
N TRP A 13 15.48 23.16 -9.36
CA TRP A 13 14.05 23.00 -9.07
C TRP A 13 13.15 23.83 -10.00
N ASN A 14 13.65 24.96 -10.50
CA ASN A 14 12.94 25.77 -11.48
C ASN A 14 13.06 25.25 -12.93
N SER A 15 13.95 24.29 -13.19
CA SER A 15 14.08 23.68 -14.51
C SER A 15 12.76 23.03 -14.96
N VAL A 16 12.49 23.08 -16.26
CA VAL A 16 11.26 22.51 -16.84
C VAL A 16 11.16 21.01 -16.57
N GLU A 17 12.28 20.29 -16.67
CA GLU A 17 12.36 18.85 -16.41
C GLU A 17 11.99 18.50 -14.97
N PHE A 18 12.55 19.22 -13.99
CA PHE A 18 12.23 18.98 -12.59
C PHE A 18 10.76 19.30 -12.28
N ARG A 19 10.25 20.43 -12.80
CA ARG A 19 8.84 20.81 -12.60
C ARG A 19 7.89 19.80 -13.22
N LYS A 20 8.20 19.27 -14.41
CA LYS A 20 7.43 18.21 -15.06
C LYS A 20 7.42 16.93 -14.21
N LYS A 21 8.59 16.50 -13.71
CA LYS A 21 8.70 15.33 -12.82
C LYS A 21 7.93 15.54 -11.51
N SER A 22 8.04 16.72 -10.91
CA SER A 22 7.34 17.09 -9.67
C SER A 22 5.82 17.11 -9.87
N ALA A 23 5.34 17.71 -10.96
CA ALA A 23 3.92 17.73 -11.32
C ALA A 23 3.38 16.31 -11.57
N GLN A 24 4.15 15.45 -12.25
CA GLN A 24 3.77 14.04 -12.43
C GLN A 24 3.71 13.31 -11.09
N ALA A 25 4.70 13.49 -10.22
CA ALA A 25 4.72 12.87 -8.89
C ALA A 25 3.55 13.38 -8.01
N GLN A 26 3.17 14.66 -8.13
CA GLN A 26 2.00 15.22 -7.47
C GLN A 26 0.71 14.58 -7.99
N LYS A 27 0.54 14.47 -9.32
CA LYS A 27 -0.60 13.77 -9.93
C LYS A 27 -0.67 12.30 -9.50
N ASN A 28 0.47 11.61 -9.44
CA ASN A 28 0.54 10.23 -8.98
C ASN A 28 0.14 10.10 -7.51
N ARG A 29 0.56 11.03 -6.64
CA ARG A 29 0.16 11.06 -5.22
C ARG A 29 -1.31 11.40 -5.01
N ALA A 30 -1.87 12.27 -5.85
CA ALA A 30 -3.29 12.61 -5.85
C ALA A 30 -4.16 11.54 -6.53
N SER A 31 -3.55 10.58 -7.22
CA SER A 31 -4.26 9.47 -7.83
C SER A 31 -4.73 8.51 -6.74
N GLU A 32 -6.05 8.37 -6.61
CA GLU A 32 -6.67 7.28 -5.85
C GLU A 32 -6.50 5.91 -6.57
N LYS A 33 -5.96 5.92 -7.79
CA LYS A 33 -5.61 4.72 -8.55
C LYS A 33 -4.13 4.47 -8.40
N GLY A 34 -3.76 3.56 -7.52
CA GLY A 34 -2.37 3.16 -7.28
C GLY A 34 -2.33 1.94 -6.37
N GLY A 35 -1.57 0.92 -6.76
CA GLY A 35 -1.54 -0.39 -6.08
C GLY A 35 -0.98 -0.40 -4.65
N ALA A 36 -0.74 0.76 -4.05
CA ALA A 36 -0.08 0.89 -2.75
C ALA A 36 -0.93 1.66 -1.73
N LEU A 37 -2.23 1.85 -1.99
CA LEU A 37 -3.15 2.38 -0.98
C LEU A 37 -3.39 1.31 0.09
N HIS A 38 -2.71 1.46 1.22
CA HIS A 38 -2.91 0.64 2.42
C HIS A 38 -3.22 1.58 3.58
N ASN A 39 -4.17 1.18 4.44
CA ASN A 39 -4.59 2.01 5.59
C ASN A 39 -3.92 1.58 6.91
N ALA A 40 -3.06 0.57 6.83
CA ALA A 40 -2.36 -0.06 7.94
C ALA A 40 -1.20 0.77 8.52
N GLY A 41 -0.83 1.87 7.86
CA GLY A 41 0.36 2.65 8.20
C GLY A 41 1.65 1.92 7.86
N SER A 42 2.77 2.40 8.40
CA SER A 42 4.12 1.86 8.13
C SER A 42 4.43 0.59 8.94
N ILE A 43 3.56 -0.42 8.82
CA ILE A 43 3.68 -1.72 9.47
C ILE A 43 3.70 -2.79 8.37
N THR A 44 4.60 -3.76 8.48
CA THR A 44 4.64 -4.87 7.51
C THR A 44 3.41 -5.77 7.69
N ILE A 45 2.94 -6.40 6.61
CA ILE A 45 1.83 -7.37 6.66
C ILE A 45 2.11 -8.49 7.68
N HIS A 46 3.37 -8.93 7.79
CA HIS A 46 3.78 -9.94 8.75
C HIS A 46 3.57 -9.49 10.21
N GLU A 47 4.01 -8.29 10.55
CA GLU A 47 3.78 -7.71 11.89
C GLU A 47 2.28 -7.53 12.16
N HIS A 48 1.52 -7.15 11.12
CA HIS A 48 0.07 -7.05 11.21
C HIS A 48 -0.61 -8.39 11.51
N ALA A 49 -0.13 -9.47 10.90
CA ALA A 49 -0.62 -10.82 11.13
C ALA A 49 -0.31 -11.29 12.57
N ILE A 50 0.90 -11.02 13.08
CA ILE A 50 1.27 -11.35 14.47
C ILE A 50 0.36 -10.64 15.46
N ARG A 51 0.19 -9.32 15.31
CA ARG A 51 -0.67 -8.53 16.20
C ARG A 51 -2.12 -8.99 16.15
N MET A 52 -2.61 -9.35 14.97
CA MET A 52 -3.96 -9.88 14.82
C MET A 52 -4.12 -11.25 15.46
N ALA A 53 -3.13 -12.14 15.33
CA ALA A 53 -3.15 -13.46 15.95
C ALA A 53 -3.16 -13.35 17.47
N GLN A 54 -2.35 -12.45 18.02
CA GLN A 54 -2.31 -12.15 19.45
C GLN A 54 -3.65 -11.59 19.95
N ALA A 55 -4.25 -10.66 19.20
CA ALA A 55 -5.53 -10.05 19.58
C ALA A 55 -6.71 -11.04 19.51
N LEU A 56 -6.71 -11.96 18.55
CA LEU A 56 -7.77 -12.95 18.37
C LEU A 56 -7.54 -14.25 19.15
N GLY A 57 -6.33 -14.47 19.67
CA GLY A 57 -5.94 -15.71 20.36
C GLY A 57 -5.91 -16.93 19.45
N ARG A 58 -5.84 -16.75 18.12
CA ARG A 58 -5.85 -17.83 17.12
C ARG A 58 -4.96 -17.50 15.92
N ALA A 59 -4.65 -18.52 15.12
CA ALA A 59 -4.06 -18.31 13.81
C ALA A 59 -5.01 -17.48 12.92
N VAL A 60 -4.42 -16.63 12.08
CA VAL A 60 -5.12 -15.68 11.23
C VAL A 60 -4.88 -16.05 9.78
N HIS A 61 -5.94 -16.07 8.98
CA HIS A 61 -5.81 -16.32 7.55
C HIS A 61 -5.28 -15.10 6.80
N VAL A 62 -4.57 -15.32 5.69
CA VAL A 62 -4.00 -14.23 4.87
C VAL A 62 -5.09 -13.27 4.38
N ASP A 63 -6.27 -13.78 4.05
CA ASP A 63 -7.41 -12.95 3.63
C ASP A 63 -7.92 -12.03 4.74
N GLU A 64 -7.89 -12.46 6.01
CA GLU A 64 -8.29 -11.63 7.15
C GLU A 64 -7.30 -10.48 7.34
N VAL A 65 -6.00 -10.77 7.20
CA VAL A 65 -4.95 -9.74 7.24
C VAL A 65 -5.09 -8.77 6.07
N PHE A 66 -5.41 -9.28 4.88
CA PHE A 66 -5.66 -8.46 3.70
C PHE A 66 -6.86 -7.54 3.89
N ALA A 67 -7.99 -8.07 4.34
CA ALA A 67 -9.19 -7.29 4.62
C ALA A 67 -8.90 -6.20 5.65
N GLN A 68 -8.24 -6.51 6.76
CA GLN A 68 -7.92 -5.52 7.80
C GLN A 68 -7.07 -4.35 7.29
N THR A 69 -6.16 -4.61 6.34
CA THR A 69 -5.18 -3.63 5.84
C THR A 69 -5.65 -2.86 4.61
N HIS A 70 -6.71 -3.35 3.95
CA HIS A 70 -7.27 -2.80 2.71
C HIS A 70 -8.76 -2.47 2.79
N VAL A 71 -9.38 -2.57 3.98
CA VAL A 71 -10.77 -2.16 4.24
C VAL A 71 -10.79 -0.94 5.15
N ARG A 72 -11.47 0.12 4.70
CA ARG A 72 -11.66 1.38 5.43
C ARG A 72 -12.43 1.12 6.73
N LYS A 73 -11.88 1.60 7.85
CA LYS A 73 -12.52 1.49 9.17
C LYS A 73 -13.87 2.20 9.17
N GLY A 74 -14.90 1.54 9.67
CA GLY A 74 -16.26 2.09 9.82
C GLY A 74 -17.15 2.00 8.58
N THR A 75 -16.62 1.81 7.38
CA THR A 75 -17.43 1.64 6.16
C THR A 75 -17.43 0.22 5.61
N ASN A 76 -16.48 -0.62 6.03
CA ASN A 76 -16.27 -1.97 5.49
C ASN A 76 -16.05 -1.99 3.96
N GLU A 77 -15.67 -0.85 3.39
CA GLU A 77 -15.39 -0.68 1.96
C GLU A 77 -13.90 -0.83 1.69
N PHE A 78 -13.55 -1.49 0.58
CA PHE A 78 -12.17 -1.57 0.16
C PHE A 78 -11.60 -0.20 -0.18
N VAL A 79 -10.31 0.00 0.12
CA VAL A 79 -9.57 1.23 -0.16
C VAL A 79 -9.59 1.62 -1.63
N ASP A 80 -9.57 0.62 -2.53
CA ASP A 80 -9.75 0.77 -3.96
C ASP A 80 -10.39 -0.49 -4.61
N GLU A 81 -10.75 -0.35 -5.88
CA GLU A 81 -11.37 -1.41 -6.68
C GLU A 81 -10.42 -2.59 -6.96
N ARG A 82 -9.10 -2.35 -7.00
CA ARG A 82 -8.10 -3.41 -7.21
C ARG A 82 -8.01 -4.30 -5.98
N SER A 83 -8.06 -3.74 -4.79
CA SER A 83 -8.04 -4.46 -3.51
C SER A 83 -9.27 -5.35 -3.40
N ARG A 84 -10.45 -4.83 -3.76
CA ARG A 84 -11.68 -5.61 -3.85
C ARG A 84 -11.55 -6.80 -4.80
N LYS A 85 -11.07 -6.56 -6.03
CA LYS A 85 -10.86 -7.64 -7.02
C LYS A 85 -9.83 -8.65 -6.55
N THR A 86 -8.75 -8.22 -5.91
CA THR A 86 -7.70 -9.09 -5.39
C THR A 86 -8.27 -9.98 -4.29
N HIS A 87 -9.00 -9.44 -3.32
CA HIS A 87 -9.65 -10.24 -2.28
C HIS A 87 -10.62 -11.29 -2.86
N VAL A 88 -11.45 -10.87 -3.83
CA VAL A 88 -12.41 -11.78 -4.49
C VAL A 88 -11.70 -12.88 -5.29
N ASN A 89 -10.62 -12.55 -6.01
CA ASN A 89 -9.89 -13.50 -6.86
C ASN A 89 -8.93 -14.41 -6.06
N SER A 90 -8.44 -13.93 -4.90
CA SER A 90 -7.61 -14.70 -3.96
C SER A 90 -8.43 -15.66 -3.12
N SER A 91 -9.76 -15.56 -3.20
CA SER A 91 -10.71 -16.52 -2.64
C SER A 91 -11.15 -17.60 -3.66
N PRO A 92 -10.30 -18.52 -4.17
CA PRO A 92 -10.81 -19.82 -4.57
C PRO A 92 -11.00 -20.70 -3.33
N ARG A 93 -11.88 -21.70 -3.43
CA ARG A 93 -12.07 -22.78 -2.45
C ARG A 93 -10.77 -23.59 -2.27
N ILE A 94 -9.80 -23.12 -1.49
CA ILE A 94 -8.54 -23.86 -1.28
C ILE A 94 -8.74 -24.88 -0.16
N SER A 95 -8.88 -26.14 -0.56
CA SER A 95 -9.04 -27.32 0.31
C SER A 95 -7.70 -27.89 0.78
N ASN A 96 -6.63 -27.09 0.90
CA ASN A 96 -5.35 -27.62 1.35
C ASN A 96 -4.48 -26.59 2.12
N PRO A 97 -3.93 -26.94 3.30
CA PRO A 97 -3.28 -25.98 4.20
C PRO A 97 -1.80 -25.65 3.90
N HIS A 98 -1.25 -26.08 2.76
CA HIS A 98 0.19 -25.96 2.47
C HIS A 98 0.56 -24.97 1.35
N ASP A 99 -0.41 -24.31 0.73
CA ASP A 99 -0.13 -23.33 -0.32
C ASP A 99 0.16 -21.95 0.31
N TYR A 100 1.35 -21.83 0.93
CA TYR A 100 1.95 -20.53 1.22
C TYR A 100 2.39 -19.88 -0.11
N VAL A 101 1.42 -19.35 -0.86
CA VAL A 101 1.72 -18.50 -2.00
C VAL A 101 2.29 -17.20 -1.43
N ILE A 102 3.60 -17.03 -1.57
CA ILE A 102 4.25 -15.73 -1.41
C ILE A 102 3.67 -14.85 -2.50
N VAL A 103 2.61 -14.10 -2.17
CA VAL A 103 2.06 -13.09 -3.07
C VAL A 103 3.05 -11.93 -3.06
N TYR A 104 4.06 -12.01 -3.92
CA TYR A 104 4.87 -10.86 -4.28
C TYR A 104 3.95 -9.82 -4.89
N TRP A 105 3.71 -8.73 -4.15
CA TRP A 105 3.02 -7.55 -4.66
C TRP A 105 4.08 -6.55 -5.17
N PRO A 106 4.01 -6.10 -6.43
CA PRO A 106 4.93 -5.09 -6.96
C PRO A 106 4.71 -3.70 -6.35
#